data_AF-A0A964QW84-F1
#
_entry.id   AF-A0A964QW84-F1
#
_cell.length_a   1.000
_cell.length_b   1.000
_cell.length_c   1.000
_cell.angle_alpha   90.00
_cell.angle_beta   90.00
_cell.angle_gamma   90.00
#
_symmetry.space_group_name_H-M   'P 1'
#
loop_
_entity.id
_entity.type
_entity.pdbx_description
1 polymer ?
#
loop_
_entity_poly.entity_id
_entity_poly.type
_entity_poly.pdbx_seq_one_letter_code
_entity_poly.pdbx_strand_id
1 'polypeptide(L)' 'MTPRVWSQKAVAPKSRATITGCTPGALCVFRVAAIGSAGQGPWSDESVKMSP' A
#
# COMPACT_ATOMS: atom_id res chain seq x y z
N MET A 1 5.70 17.26 12.14
CA MET A 1 5.04 16.13 11.44
C MET A 1 6.01 15.59 10.40
N THR A 2 6.59 14.43 10.63
CA THR A 2 7.49 13.80 9.66
C THR A 2 6.65 13.39 8.44
N PRO A 3 7.00 13.79 7.21
CA PRO A 3 6.22 13.40 6.04
C PRO A 3 6.22 11.88 5.91
N ARG A 4 5.03 11.30 5.71
CA ARG A 4 4.91 9.87 5.43
C ARG A 4 5.57 9.61 4.07
N VAL A 5 6.69 8.89 4.09
CA VAL A 5 7.39 8.49 2.86
C VAL A 5 6.78 7.17 2.39
N TRP A 6 6.18 7.19 1.20
CA TRP A 6 5.64 5.98 0.59
C TRP A 6 6.77 5.10 0.07
N SER A 7 6.67 3.80 0.30
CA SER A 7 7.55 2.80 -0.32
C SER A 7 6.73 1.75 -1.05
N GLN A 8 7.13 1.44 -2.28
CA GLN A 8 6.51 0.36 -3.05
C GLN A 8 6.83 -0.97 -2.36
N LYS A 9 5.78 -1.73 -2.01
CA LYS A 9 5.94 -3.03 -1.34
C LYS A 9 5.70 -4.24 -2.25
N ALA A 10 4.72 -4.15 -3.15
CA ALA A 10 4.39 -5.25 -4.04
C ALA A 10 3.72 -4.73 -5.33
N VAL A 11 3.87 -5.51 -6.41
CA VAL A 11 3.09 -5.40 -7.65
C VAL A 11 2.51 -6.77 -7.90
N ALA A 12 1.19 -6.85 -8.08
CA ALA A 12 0.50 -8.11 -8.31
C ALA A 12 -0.40 -7.99 -9.55
N PRO A 13 -0.48 -9.03 -10.40
CA PRO A 13 -1.41 -9.05 -11.54
C PRO A 13 -2.86 -9.30 -11.09
N LYS A 14 -3.07 -9.71 -9.83
CA LYS A 14 -4.38 -9.93 -9.20
C LYS A 14 -4.70 -8.74 -8.30
N SER A 15 -5.99 -8.49 -8.07
CA SER A 15 -6.49 -7.45 -7.14
C SER A 15 -6.25 -7.76 -5.65
N ARG A 16 -5.22 -8.56 -5.33
CA ARG A 16 -4.83 -8.93 -3.95
C ARG A 16 -3.32 -9.09 -3.83
N ALA A 17 -2.77 -8.63 -2.73
CA ALA A 17 -1.39 -8.87 -2.33
C ALA A 17 -1.33 -9.06 -0.81
N THR A 18 -0.53 -10.01 -0.34
CA THR A 18 -0.29 -10.23 1.09
C THR A 18 1.02 -9.56 1.45
N ILE A 19 0.97 -8.55 2.32
CA ILE A 19 2.17 -7.88 2.85
C ILE A 19 2.39 -8.38 4.27
N THR A 20 3.53 -9.03 4.50
CA THR A 20 3.97 -9.48 5.82
C THR A 20 4.96 -8.46 6.43
N GLY A 21 5.21 -8.56 7.73
CA GLY A 21 6.18 -7.70 8.40
C GLY A 21 5.70 -6.29 8.74
N CYS A 22 4.39 -6.10 8.89
CA CYS A 22 3.88 -4.91 9.59
C CYS A 22 4.40 -4.92 11.03
N THR A 23 5.14 -3.89 11.41
CA THR A 23 5.65 -3.74 12.78
C THR A 23 4.49 -3.86 13.78
N PRO A 24 4.53 -4.82 14.72
CA PRO A 24 3.52 -4.93 15.77
C PRO A 24 3.37 -3.60 16.52
N GLY A 25 2.14 -3.15 16.76
CA GLY A 25 1.85 -1.85 17.38
C GLY A 25 1.96 -0.62 16.48
N ALA A 26 2.30 -0.77 15.19
CA ALA A 26 2.31 0.34 14.24
C ALA A 26 1.07 0.36 13.32
N LEU A 27 0.65 1.57 12.94
CA LEU A 27 -0.36 1.79 11.91
C LEU A 27 0.24 1.43 10.54
N CYS A 28 -0.28 0.37 9.92
CA CYS A 28 0.02 0.06 8.55
C CYS A 28 -0.99 0.74 7.62
N VAL A 29 -0.48 1.62 6.75
CA VAL A 29 -1.29 2.32 5.76
C VAL A 29 -0.88 1.88 4.36
N PHE A 30 -1.86 1.43 3.60
CA PHE A 30 -1.68 0.93 2.24
C PHE A 30 -2.50 1.76 1.25
N ARG A 31 -1.97 1.88 0.04
CA ARG A 31 -2.68 2.42 -1.12
C ARG A 31 -2.36 1.55 -2.34
N VAL A 32 -3.28 1.48 -3.28
CA VAL A 32 -3.15 0.67 -4.49
C VAL A 32 -3.32 1.57 -5.71
N ALA A 33 -2.50 1.36 -6.74
CA ALA A 33 -2.68 2.01 -8.03
C ALA A 33 -2.73 0.92 -9.11
N ALA A 34 -3.71 1.04 -10.00
CA ALA A 34 -3.78 0.17 -11.17
C ALA A 34 -2.66 0.54 -12.16
N ILE A 35 -2.04 -0.47 -12.75
CA ILE A 35 -1.01 -0.29 -13.78
C ILE A 35 -1.56 -0.93 -15.05
N GLY A 36 -1.81 -0.10 -16.07
CA GLY A 36 -2.28 -0.53 -17.39
C GLY A 36 -1.24 -0.22 -18.48
N SER A 37 -1.62 -0.40 -19.74
CA SER A 37 -0.73 -0.14 -20.90
C SER A 37 -0.25 1.31 -20.98
N ALA A 38 -1.04 2.26 -20.47
CA ALA A 38 -0.68 3.67 -20.38
C ALA A 38 0.18 4.03 -19.16
N GLY A 39 0.53 3.06 -18.30
CA GLY A 39 1.29 3.27 -17.07
C GLY A 39 0.46 3.19 -15.80
N GLN A 40 1.00 3.75 -14.71
CA GLN A 40 0.36 3.77 -13.40
C GLN A 40 -0.74 4.85 -13.34
N GLY A 41 -1.95 4.44 -13.00
CA GLY A 41 -3.07 5.34 -12.73
C GLY A 41 -2.98 6.00 -11.34
N PRO A 42 -3.98 6.80 -10.95
CA PRO A 42 -4.02 7.42 -9.63
C PRO A 42 -4.05 6.36 -8.50
N TRP A 43 -3.49 6.73 -7.36
CA TRP A 43 -3.56 5.92 -6.15
C TRP A 43 -4.97 5.97 -5.55
N SER A 44 -5.40 4.84 -4.99
CA SER A 44 -6.62 4.74 -4.19
C SER A 44 -6.52 5.52 -2.88
N ASP A 45 -7.66 5.70 -2.21
CA ASP A 45 -7.70 6.09 -0.81
C ASP A 45 -6.85 5.18 0.09
N GLU A 46 -6.37 5.76 1.18
CA GLU A 46 -5.52 5.10 2.17
C GLU A 46 -6.34 4.11 2.99
N SER A 47 -5.93 2.84 2.98
CA SER A 47 -6.46 1.82 3.88
C SER A 47 -5.56 1.72 5.11
N VAL A 48 -6.10 2.07 6.27
CA VAL A 48 -5.40 2.03 7.55
C VAL A 48 -5.79 0.76 8.29
N LYS A 49 -4.79 -0.07 8.63
CA LYS A 49 -4.95 -1.25 9.49
C LYS A 49 -4.00 -1.14 10.68
N MET A 50 -4.55 -1.14 11.90
CA MET A 50 -3.74 -1.42 13.10
C MET A 50 -3.60 -2.93 13.25
N SER A 51 -2.36 -3.38 13.43
CA SER A 51 -2.12 -4.70 14.02
C SER A 51 -2.47 -4.62 15.51
N PRO A 52 -3.27 -5.56 16.05
CA PRO A 52 -3.57 -5.63 17.49
C PRO A 52 -2.31 -5.87 18.33
#